data_AF-A0A1G0IGC3-F1
#
_entry.id   AF-A0A1G0IGC3-F1
#
_cell.length_a   1.000
_cell.length_b   1.000
_cell.length_c   1.000
_cell.angle_alpha   90.00
_cell.angle_beta   90.00
_cell.angle_gamma   90.00
#
_symmetry.space_group_name_H-M   'P 1'
#
loop_
_entity.id
_entity.type
_entity.pdbx_description
1 polymer ?
#
loop_
_entity_poly.entity_id
_entity_poly.type
_entity_poly.pdbx_seq_one_letter_code
_entity_poly.pdbx_strand_id
1 'polypeptide(L)'
;MVLSYNIIKREFYDLWSILKNYGSTVDHARLLKTLDQKCIHRNVSYKSTDDFFTLELTKEASQHWQATLGGLVLPLPTYERVLQDTKLLVEKILL
;
A
#
# COMPACT_ATOMS: atom_id res chain seq x y z
N MET A 1 11.16 12.04 7.18
CA MET A 1 10.12 12.29 6.15
C MET A 1 8.82 12.49 6.89
N VAL A 2 8.34 13.73 7.03
CA VAL A 2 7.03 13.99 7.67
C VAL A 2 5.99 13.53 6.66
N LEU A 3 5.50 12.30 6.82
CA LEU A 3 4.34 11.84 6.08
C LEU A 3 3.21 12.80 6.43
N SER A 4 2.70 13.53 5.45
CA SER A 4 1.43 14.21 5.64
C SER A 4 0.40 13.11 5.89
N TYR A 5 0.02 12.96 7.17
CA TYR A 5 -0.96 12.00 7.71
C TYR A 5 -2.20 11.79 6.82
N ASN A 6 -2.53 12.81 6.02
CA ASN A 6 -3.61 12.80 5.06
C ASN A 6 -3.45 11.89 3.81
N ILE A 7 -2.30 11.24 3.57
CA ILE A 7 -2.07 10.52 2.30
C ILE A 7 -2.16 8.99 2.47
N ILE A 8 -1.74 8.46 3.63
CA ILE A 8 -1.47 7.03 3.85
C ILE A 8 -2.70 6.15 3.56
N LYS A 9 -3.87 6.46 4.12
CA LYS A 9 -5.14 5.74 3.87
C LYS A 9 -5.50 5.59 2.39
N ARG A 10 -5.26 6.62 1.57
CA ARG A 10 -5.51 6.54 0.13
C ARG A 10 -4.48 5.65 -0.55
N GLU A 11 -3.21 5.78 -0.19
CA GLU A 11 -2.15 4.93 -0.76
C GLU A 11 -2.41 3.44 -0.49
N PHE A 12 -2.92 3.08 0.69
CA PHE A 12 -3.35 1.72 1.00
C PHE A 12 -4.48 1.25 0.09
N TYR A 13 -5.54 2.06 -0.08
CA TYR A 13 -6.65 1.72 -0.97
C TYR A 13 -6.21 1.61 -2.43
N ASP A 14 -5.43 2.58 -2.91
CA ASP A 14 -4.97 2.65 -4.28
C ASP A 14 -4.06 1.46 -4.60
N LEU A 15 -3.10 1.15 -3.73
CA LEU A 15 -2.22 -0.01 -3.89
C LEU A 15 -3.04 -1.30 -3.96
N TRP A 16 -3.94 -1.51 -3.01
CA TRP A 16 -4.83 -2.68 -2.99
C TRP A 16 -5.65 -2.79 -4.27
N SER A 17 -6.31 -1.70 -4.66
CA SER A 17 -7.20 -1.66 -5.83
C SER A 17 -6.43 -1.93 -7.12
N ILE A 18 -5.23 -1.34 -7.27
CA ILE A 18 -4.37 -1.54 -8.43
C ILE A 18 -3.91 -3.00 -8.49
N LEU A 19 -3.36 -3.53 -7.41
CA LEU A 19 -2.83 -4.90 -7.40
C LEU A 19 -3.94 -5.94 -7.55
N LYS A 20 -5.11 -5.72 -6.95
CA LYS A 20 -6.24 -6.64 -7.02
C LYS A 20 -6.88 -6.70 -8.41
N ASN A 21 -7.08 -5.54 -9.03
CA ASN A 21 -7.82 -5.45 -10.29
C ASN A 21 -6.92 -5.53 -11.53
N TYR A 22 -5.67 -5.09 -11.41
CA TYR A 22 -4.74 -4.98 -12.53
C TYR A 22 -3.43 -5.73 -12.32
N GLY A 23 -3.24 -6.40 -11.19
CA GLY A 23 -1.97 -7.08 -10.85
C GLY A 23 -1.48 -8.04 -11.93
N SER A 24 -2.37 -8.76 -12.62
CA SER A 24 -2.03 -9.67 -13.72
C SER A 24 -1.47 -8.96 -14.97
N THR A 25 -1.70 -7.65 -15.10
CA THR A 25 -1.22 -6.81 -16.21
C THR A 25 -0.01 -5.96 -15.82
N VAL A 26 0.36 -5.95 -14.55
CA VAL A 26 1.52 -5.20 -14.05
C VAL A 26 2.79 -5.94 -14.44
N ASP A 27 3.72 -5.22 -15.08
CA ASP A 27 5.09 -5.70 -15.27
C ASP A 27 5.83 -5.67 -13.92
N HIS A 28 5.86 -6.83 -13.24
CA HIS A 28 6.48 -6.98 -11.93
C HIS A 28 7.99 -6.71 -11.97
N ALA A 29 8.69 -7.10 -13.04
CA ALA A 29 10.13 -6.87 -13.16
C ALA A 29 10.43 -5.36 -13.22
N ARG A 30 9.65 -4.62 -14.01
CA ARG A 30 9.76 -3.16 -14.08
C ARG A 30 9.34 -2.49 -12.78
N LEU A 31 8.31 -2.99 -12.11
CA LEU A 31 7.86 -2.50 -10.80
C LEU A 31 8.99 -2.63 -9.76
N LEU A 32 9.59 -3.82 -9.63
CA LEU A 32 10.68 -4.08 -8.69
C LEU A 32 11.90 -3.21 -8.97
N LYS A 33 12.29 -3.06 -10.25
CA LYS A 33 13.37 -2.15 -10.64
C LYS A 33 13.07 -0.71 -10.26
N THR A 34 11.82 -0.26 -10.46
CA THR A 34 11.40 1.10 -10.10
C THR A 34 11.39 1.30 -8.58
N LEU A 35 10.98 0.29 -7.82
CA LEU A 35 11.01 0.31 -6.36
C LEU A 35 12.45 0.45 -5.85
N ASP A 36 13.38 -0.37 -6.36
CA ASP A 36 14.80 -0.31 -6.00
C ASP A 36 15.41 1.07 -6.29
N GLN A 37 15.15 1.62 -7.49
CA GLN A 37 15.59 2.97 -7.85
C GLN A 37 15.03 4.05 -6.91
N LYS A 38 13.77 3.92 -6.48
CA LYS A 38 13.16 4.84 -5.50
C LYS A 38 13.79 4.71 -4.12
N CYS A 39 14.08 3.48 -3.68
CA CYS A 39 14.76 3.20 -2.42
C CYS A 39 16.15 3.84 -2.38
N ILE A 40 16.96 3.62 -3.43
CA ILE A 40 18.29 4.24 -3.60
C ILE A 40 18.19 5.76 -3.56
N HIS A 41 17.29 6.36 -4.35
CA HIS A 41 17.13 7.81 -4.41
C HIS A 41 16.75 8.42 -3.06
N ARG A 42 15.94 7.71 -2.26
CA ARG A 42 15.51 8.16 -0.92
C ARG A 42 16.46 7.73 0.21
N ASN A 43 17.54 7.02 -0.11
CA ASN A 43 18.47 6.43 0.85
C ASN A 43 17.75 5.58 1.92
N VAL A 44 16.83 4.72 1.47
CA VAL A 44 16.09 3.77 2.32
C VAL A 44 16.23 2.35 1.77
N SER A 45 16.03 1.36 2.63
CA SER A 45 15.98 -0.06 2.25
C SER A 45 14.82 -0.75 2.95
N TYR A 46 14.40 -1.90 2.44
CA TYR A 46 13.43 -2.79 3.06
C TYR A 46 14.02 -4.21 3.08
N LYS A 47 13.61 -5.00 4.07
CA LYS A 47 14.05 -6.38 4.31
C LYS A 47 12.88 -7.36 4.19
N SER A 48 11.67 -6.93 4.55
CA SER A 48 10.47 -7.76 4.45
C SER A 48 9.26 -6.93 4.05
N THR A 49 8.16 -7.63 3.76
CA THR A 49 6.87 -7.00 3.46
C THR A 49 6.36 -6.16 4.63
N ASP A 50 6.71 -6.52 5.87
CA ASP A 50 6.29 -5.77 7.07
C ASP A 50 6.88 -4.36 7.15
N ASP A 51 8.01 -4.09 6.48
CA ASP A 51 8.58 -2.73 6.42
C ASP A 51 7.67 -1.74 5.66
N PHE A 52 6.77 -2.25 4.80
CA PHE A 52 5.74 -1.44 4.13
C PHE A 52 4.46 -1.27 4.96
N PHE A 53 4.30 -2.08 6.01
CA PHE A 53 3.07 -2.18 6.82
C PHE A 53 3.36 -1.99 8.31
N THR A 54 4.13 -0.95 8.65
CA THR A 54 4.49 -0.65 10.03
C THR A 54 3.24 -0.38 10.89
N LEU A 55 3.36 -0.61 12.20
CA LEU A 55 2.26 -0.38 13.14
C LEU A 55 1.73 1.07 13.09
N GLU A 56 2.64 2.04 12.91
CA GLU A 56 2.28 3.44 12.79
C GLU A 56 1.43 3.71 11.53
N LEU A 57 1.89 3.25 10.37
CA LEU A 57 1.18 3.43 9.10
C LEU A 57 -0.20 2.76 9.12
N THR A 58 -0.25 1.54 9.64
CA THR A 58 -1.48 0.75 9.67
C THR A 58 -2.49 1.30 10.67
N LYS A 59 -2.05 1.79 11.84
CA LYS A 59 -2.92 2.46 12.80
C LYS A 59 -3.50 3.74 12.22
N GLU A 60 -2.66 4.57 11.59
CA GLU A 60 -3.08 5.82 10.96
C GLU A 60 -4.10 5.58 9.84
N ALA A 61 -3.83 4.61 8.96
CA ALA A 61 -4.74 4.25 7.89
C ALA A 61 -6.09 3.77 8.39
N SER A 62 -6.10 2.91 9.43
CA SER A 62 -7.32 2.40 10.06
C SER A 62 -8.16 3.52 10.67
N GLN A 63 -7.53 4.39 11.45
CA GLN A 63 -8.21 5.47 12.18
C GLN A 63 -8.94 6.44 11.22
N HIS A 64 -8.39 6.68 10.05
CA HIS A 64 -8.92 7.65 9.09
C HIS A 64 -9.61 7.03 7.86
N TRP A 65 -9.78 5.71 7.84
CA TRP A 65 -10.28 4.96 6.68
C TRP A 65 -11.65 5.45 6.22
N GLN A 66 -12.66 5.29 7.08
CA GLN A 66 -14.04 5.62 6.77
C GLN A 66 -14.23 7.12 6.53
N ALA A 67 -13.62 7.95 7.37
CA ALA A 67 -13.77 9.41 7.31
C ALA A 67 -13.18 9.99 6.01
N THR A 68 -12.11 9.39 5.47
CA THR A 68 -11.48 9.88 4.24
C THR A 68 -12.12 9.28 2.99
N LEU A 69 -12.37 7.96 2.98
CA LEU A 69 -12.73 7.23 1.76
C LEU A 69 -14.22 6.98 1.61
N GLY A 70 -15.01 7.05 2.69
CA GLY A 70 -16.42 6.65 2.69
C GLY A 70 -17.30 7.49 1.77
N GLY A 71 -16.91 8.73 1.47
CA GLY A 71 -17.59 9.59 0.50
C GLY A 71 -17.06 9.48 -0.94
N LEU A 72 -15.94 8.78 -1.14
CA LEU A 72 -15.23 8.70 -2.44
C LEU A 72 -15.36 7.33 -3.09
N VAL A 73 -15.49 6.27 -2.29
CA VAL A 73 -15.51 4.88 -2.75
C VAL A 73 -16.77 4.22 -2.22
N LEU A 74 -17.61 3.72 -3.12
CA LEU A 74 -18.88 3.09 -2.78
C LEU A 74 -19.09 1.80 -3.60
N PRO A 75 -19.22 0.62 -2.96
CA PRO A 75 -19.06 0.38 -1.53
C PRO A 75 -17.58 0.42 -1.09
N LEU A 76 -17.29 1.06 0.04
CA LEU A 76 -15.96 1.05 0.65
C LEU A 76 -15.72 -0.30 1.36
N PRO A 77 -14.73 -1.11 0.96
CA PRO A 77 -14.33 -2.29 1.72
C PRO A 77 -13.79 -1.92 3.11
N THR A 78 -13.89 -2.86 4.06
CA THR A 78 -13.30 -2.69 5.39
C THR A 78 -11.78 -2.57 5.31
N TYR A 79 -11.21 -1.78 6.22
CA TYR A 79 -9.77 -1.58 6.29
C TYR A 79 -9.02 -2.91 6.50
N GLU A 80 -9.52 -3.77 7.38
CA GLU A 80 -8.90 -5.04 7.73
C GLU A 80 -8.78 -5.95 6.51
N ARG A 81 -9.84 -5.98 5.69
CA ARG A 81 -9.85 -6.76 4.45
C ARG A 81 -8.85 -6.22 3.45
N VAL A 82 -8.81 -4.90 3.28
CA VAL A 82 -7.84 -4.26 2.38
C VAL A 82 -6.41 -4.56 2.84
N LEU A 83 -6.11 -4.39 4.13
CA LEU A 83 -4.78 -4.67 4.67
C LEU A 83 -4.36 -6.12 4.44
N GLN A 84 -5.21 -7.09 4.78
CA GLN A 84 -4.92 -8.52 4.60
C GLN A 84 -4.68 -8.90 3.13
N ASP A 85 -5.60 -8.49 2.24
CA ASP A 85 -5.47 -8.73 0.80
C ASP A 85 -4.16 -8.10 0.27
N THR A 86 -3.85 -6.87 0.68
CA THR A 86 -2.67 -6.14 0.18
C THR A 86 -1.37 -6.79 0.61
N LYS A 87 -1.26 -7.26 1.86
CA LYS A 87 -0.07 -7.99 2.33
C LYS A 87 0.21 -9.20 1.45
N LEU A 88 -0.81 -10.03 1.19
CA LEU A 88 -0.68 -11.21 0.34
C LEU A 88 -0.32 -10.87 -1.12
N LEU A 89 -0.88 -9.78 -1.66
CA LEU A 89 -0.57 -9.32 -3.02
C LEU A 89 0.86 -8.80 -3.13
N VAL A 90 1.34 -8.03 -2.15
CA VAL A 90 2.71 -7.52 -2.11
C VAL A 90 3.73 -8.65 -1.91
N GLU A 91 3.43 -9.61 -1.04
CA GLU A 91 4.29 -10.80 -0.84
C GLU A 91 4.50 -11.58 -2.15
N LYS A 92 3.45 -11.78 -2.94
CA LYS A 92 3.53 -12.46 -4.25
C LYS A 92 4.37 -11.72 -5.30
N ILE A 93 4.65 -10.44 -5.08
CA ILE A 93 5.44 -9.61 -6.00
C ILE A 93 6.90 -9.57 -5.55
N LEU A 94 7.14 -9.59 -4.24
CA LEU A 94 8.47 -9.48 -3.65
C LEU A 94 9.19 -10.83 -3.50
N LEU A 95 8.47 -11.95 -3.52
CA LEU A 95 8.97 -13.33 -3.49
C LEU A 95 8.86 -13.99 -4.87
#